data_AF-A0A149VQ29-F1
#
_entry.id   AF-A0A149VQ29-F1
#
_cell.length_a   1.000
_cell.length_b   1.000
_cell.length_c   1.000
_cell.angle_alpha   90.00
_cell.angle_beta   90.00
_cell.angle_gamma   90.00
#
_symmetry.space_group_name_H-M   'P 1'
#
loop_
_entity.id
_entity.type
_entity.pdbx_description
1 polymer ?
#
loop_
_entity_poly.entity_id
_entity_poly.type
_entity_poly.pdbx_seq_one_letter_code
_entity_poly.pdbx_strand_id
1 'polypeptide(L)' 'MQKEQIKLILEKAFQQSNKTPSLWHLPKILQIKTQLEHCSTVPEVLSLLENNREFIKDSLGLTEPIFSAAITSINKLKE' A
#
# COMPACT_ATOMS: atom_id res chain seq x y z
N MET A 1 11.83 6.59 10.12
CA MET A 1 11.13 5.50 9.40
C MET A 1 11.90 5.15 8.14
N GLN A 2 12.00 3.86 7.81
CA GLN A 2 12.67 3.35 6.61
C GLN A 2 11.76 3.53 5.38
N LYS A 3 11.45 4.80 5.02
CA LYS A 3 10.51 5.18 3.95
C LYS A 3 10.81 4.51 2.62
N GLU A 4 12.08 4.44 2.25
CA GLU A 4 12.52 3.81 1.00
C GLU A 4 12.23 2.31 0.97
N GLN A 5 12.42 1.60 2.09
CA GLN A 5 12.11 0.18 2.17
C GLN A 5 10.61 -0.09 2.08
N ILE A 6 9.79 0.73 2.76
CA ILE A 6 8.32 0.64 2.67
C ILE A 6 7.88 0.87 1.23
N LYS A 7 8.43 1.89 0.56
CA LYS A 7 8.15 2.18 -0.85
C LYS A 7 8.52 0.98 -1.73
N LEU A 8 9.70 0.38 -1.55
CA LEU A 8 10.12 -0.81 -2.30
C LEU A 8 9.19 -2.01 -2.08
N ILE A 9 8.72 -2.23 -0.84
CA ILE A 9 7.77 -3.32 -0.55
C ILE A 9 6.44 -3.07 -1.28
N LEU A 10 5.92 -1.84 -1.22
CA LEU A 10 4.67 -1.47 -1.90
C LEU A 10 4.81 -1.54 -3.42
N GLU A 11 5.91 -1.04 -3.98
CA GLU A 11 6.19 -1.13 -5.41
C GLU A 11 6.27 -2.59 -5.88
N LYS A 12 6.95 -3.47 -5.14
CA LYS A 12 6.97 -4.91 -5.45
C LYS A 12 5.59 -5.54 -5.39
N ALA A 13 4.78 -5.19 -4.38
CA ALA A 13 3.41 -5.68 -4.28
C ALA A 13 2.55 -5.18 -5.45
N PHE A 14 2.70 -3.90 -5.83
CA PHE A 14 1.95 -3.28 -6.92
C PHE A 14 2.40 -3.76 -8.31
N GLN A 15 3.66 -4.18 -8.48
CA GLN A 15 4.11 -4.85 -9.71
C GLN A 15 3.42 -6.19 -9.95
N GLN A 16 2.90 -6.83 -8.90
CA GLN A 16 2.09 -8.06 -9.01
C GLN A 16 0.61 -7.77 -9.27
N SER A 17 0.24 -6.50 -9.47
CA SER A 17 -1.08 -6.10 -9.94
C SER A 17 -1.41 -6.74 -11.27
N ASN A 18 -2.61 -7.31 -11.37
CA ASN A 18 -3.15 -7.83 -12.63
C ASN A 18 -4.16 -6.86 -13.28
N LYS A 19 -4.33 -5.66 -12.71
CA LYS A 19 -5.39 -4.73 -13.09
C LYS A 19 -4.88 -3.30 -13.07
N THR A 20 -4.97 -2.65 -14.23
CA THR A 20 -4.77 -1.20 -14.30
C THR A 20 -5.92 -0.50 -13.58
N PRO A 21 -5.65 0.37 -12.60
CA PRO A 21 -6.70 1.11 -11.91
C PRO A 21 -7.49 1.97 -12.89
N SER A 22 -8.82 1.93 -12.77
CA SER A 22 -9.72 2.75 -13.55
C SER A 22 -9.47 4.24 -13.30
N LEU A 23 -9.75 5.08 -14.30
CA LEU A 23 -9.61 6.54 -14.20
C LEU A 23 -10.31 7.11 -12.95
N TRP A 24 -11.47 6.56 -12.61
CA TRP A 24 -12.26 6.94 -11.43
C TRP A 24 -11.62 6.57 -10.08
N HIS A 25 -10.70 5.60 -10.07
CA HIS A 25 -9.97 5.20 -8.87
C HIS A 25 -8.69 6.05 -8.66
N LEU A 26 -8.18 6.68 -9.72
CA LEU A 26 -6.93 7.45 -9.66
C LEU A 26 -6.92 8.56 -8.58
N PRO A 27 -7.98 9.38 -8.39
CA PRO A 27 -7.95 10.44 -7.37
C PRO A 27 -7.69 9.89 -5.97
N LYS A 28 -8.36 8.79 -5.62
CA LYS A 28 -8.23 8.16 -4.30
C LYS A 28 -6.90 7.42 -4.15
N ILE A 29 -6.37 6.80 -5.21
CA ILE A 29 -5.01 6.21 -5.21
C ILE A 29 -3.96 7.30 -4.97
N LEU A 30 -4.07 8.43 -5.67
CA LEU A 30 -3.15 9.56 -5.51
C LEU A 30 -3.25 10.15 -4.09
N GLN A 31 -4.46 10.26 -3.54
CA GLN A 31 -4.66 10.67 -2.15
C GLN A 31 -3.97 9.72 -1.17
N ILE A 32 -4.13 8.40 -1.32
CA ILE A 32 -3.47 7.41 -0.46
C ILE A 32 -1.95 7.51 -0.60
N LYS A 33 -1.43 7.71 -1.82
CA LYS A 33 0.00 7.92 -2.06
C LYS A 33 0.51 9.15 -1.32
N THR A 34 -0.20 10.28 -1.40
CA THR A 34 0.16 11.49 -0.67
C THR A 34 0.12 11.25 0.84
N GLN A 35 -0.89 10.53 1.35
CA GLN A 35 -0.97 10.18 2.78
C GLN A 35 0.21 9.30 3.22
N LEU A 36 0.63 8.32 2.41
CA LEU A 36 1.83 7.50 2.67
C LEU A 36 3.10 8.33 2.77
N GLU A 37 3.26 9.35 1.91
CA GLU A 37 4.41 10.25 1.92
C GLU A 37 4.48 11.08 3.22
N HIS A 38 3.32 11.42 3.79
CA HIS A 38 3.19 12.17 5.04
C HIS A 38 3.26 11.30 6.30
N CYS A 39 3.09 9.98 6.19
CA CYS A 39 3.30 9.07 7.32
C CYS A 39 4.73 9.20 7.86
N SER A 40 4.81 9.31 9.18
CA SER A 40 6.05 9.49 9.94
C SER A 40 6.50 8.21 10.64
N THR A 41 5.56 7.29 10.89
CA THR A 41 5.81 6.03 11.60
C THR A 41 5.27 4.81 10.86
N VAL A 42 5.85 3.63 11.12
CA VAL A 42 5.39 2.35 10.55
C VAL A 42 3.93 2.03 10.92
N PRO A 43 3.48 2.23 12.18
CA PRO A 43 2.07 2.05 12.54
C PRO A 43 1.10 2.92 11.73
N GLU A 44 1.45 4.18 11.45
CA GLU A 44 0.62 5.04 10.61
C GLU A 44 0.46 4.49 9.19
N VAL A 45 1.55 3.98 8.60
CA VAL A 45 1.51 3.34 7.28
C VAL A 45 0.61 2.11 7.30
N LEU A 46 0.75 1.23 8.30
CA LEU A 46 -0.05 0.03 8.43
C LEU A 46 -1.54 0.36 8.61
N SER A 47 -1.86 1.32 9.47
CA SER A 47 -3.23 1.80 9.66
C SER A 47 -3.81 2.39 8.39
N LEU A 48 -3.04 3.20 7.64
CA LEU A 48 -3.49 3.79 6.38
C LEU A 48 -3.81 2.72 5.33
N LEU A 49 -2.93 1.72 5.19
CA LEU A 49 -3.12 0.63 4.24
C LEU A 49 -4.34 -0.22 4.61
N GLU A 50 -4.52 -0.55 5.90
CA GLU A 50 -5.67 -1.37 6.30
C GLU A 50 -7.00 -0.62 6.24
N ASN A 51 -7.01 0.67 6.57
CA ASN A 51 -8.21 1.51 6.40
C ASN A 51 -8.65 1.62 4.93
N ASN A 52 -7.75 1.36 3.98
CA ASN A 52 -8.03 1.40 2.55
C ASN A 52 -7.89 0.03 1.87
N ARG A 53 -7.85 -1.07 2.63
CA ARG A 53 -7.55 -2.43 2.13
C ARG A 53 -8.37 -2.83 0.92
N GLU A 54 -9.70 -2.80 1.05
CA GLU A 54 -10.62 -3.20 -0.03
C GLU A 54 -10.42 -2.35 -1.27
N PHE A 55 -10.34 -1.03 -1.08
CA PHE A 55 -10.15 -0.10 -2.19
C PHE A 55 -8.82 -0.34 -2.92
N ILE A 56 -7.71 -0.51 -2.19
CA ILE A 56 -6.39 -0.74 -2.79
C ILE A 56 -6.39 -2.06 -3.56
N LYS A 57 -6.94 -3.12 -2.97
CA LYS A 57 -7.05 -4.42 -3.62
C LYS A 57 -7.90 -4.38 -4.89
N ASP A 58 -9.08 -3.77 -4.84
CA ASP A 58 -10.00 -3.72 -5.97
C ASP A 58 -9.50 -2.81 -7.09
N SER A 59 -8.84 -1.72 -6.71
CA SER A 59 -8.29 -0.75 -7.65
C SER A 59 -7.06 -1.29 -8.36
N LEU A 60 -6.19 -2.01 -7.65
CA LEU A 60 -4.94 -2.55 -8.18
C LEU A 60 -5.04 -4.05 -8.55
N GLY A 61 -6.21 -4.68 -8.39
CA GLY A 61 -6.37 -6.12 -8.64
C GLY A 61 -5.45 -6.99 -7.79
N LEU A 62 -5.17 -6.58 -6.55
CA LEU A 62 -4.31 -7.36 -5.65
C LEU A 62 -5.13 -8.44 -4.96
N THR A 63 -4.56 -9.64 -4.89
CA THR A 63 -5.12 -10.73 -4.10
C THR A 63 -4.82 -10.52 -2.62
N GLU A 64 -5.66 -11.09 -1.75
CA GLU A 64 -5.48 -11.03 -0.30
C GLU A 64 -4.09 -11.51 0.18
N PRO A 65 -3.51 -12.59 -0.36
CA PRO A 65 -2.19 -13.05 0.04
C PRO A 65 -1.08 -12.04 -0.29
N ILE A 66 -1.15 -11.38 -1.45
CA ILE A 66 -0.15 -10.38 -1.88
C ILE A 66 -0.21 -9.16 -0.96
N PHE A 67 -1.42 -8.67 -0.69
CA PHE A 67 -1.61 -7.53 0.20
C PHE A 67 -1.14 -7.84 1.63
N SER A 68 -1.56 -8.99 2.18
CA SER A 68 -1.17 -9.41 3.53
C SER A 68 0.34 -9.64 3.67
N ALA A 69 1.00 -10.15 2.62
CA ALA A 69 2.46 -10.30 2.59
C ALA A 69 3.18 -8.94 2.60
N ALA A 70 2.65 -7.93 1.90
CA ALA A 70 3.18 -6.57 1.94
C ALA A 70 3.05 -5.95 3.34
N ILE A 71 1.86 -6.07 3.95
CA ILE A 71 1.61 -5.61 5.34
C ILE A 71 2.55 -6.29 6.33
N THR A 72 2.71 -7.61 6.22
CA THR A 72 3.61 -8.38 7.08
C THR A 72 5.06 -7.93 6.93
N SER A 73 5.50 -7.69 5.70
CA SER A 73 6.85 -7.19 5.40
C SER A 73 7.09 -5.80 5.98
N ILE A 74 6.10 -4.90 5.89
CA ILE A 74 6.16 -3.56 6.48
C ILE A 74 6.18 -3.66 8.01
N ASN A 75 5.39 -4.56 8.60
CA ASN A 75 5.33 -4.73 10.05
C ASN A 75 6.67 -5.23 10.65
N LYS A 76 7.46 -5.98 9.88
CA LYS A 76 8.83 -6.38 10.28
C LYS A 76 9.82 -5.20 10.33
N LEU A 77 9.51 -4.08 9.68
CA LEU A 77 10.32 -2.85 9.75
C LEU A 77 10.04 -2.02 11.01
N LYS A 78 9.13 -2.49 11.87
CA LYS A 78 8.85 -1.89 13.18
C LYS A 78 9.95 -2.19 14.19
N GLU A 79 10.75 -3.23 13.95
CA GLU A 79 11.96 -3.61 14.69
C GLU A 79 13.19 -2.83 14.19
#